data_AF-A0A522WY59-F1
#
_entry.id   AF-A0A522WY59-F1
#
_cell.length_a   1.000
_cell.length_b   1.000
_cell.length_c   1.000
_cell.angle_alpha   90.00
_cell.angle_beta   90.00
_cell.angle_gamma   90.00
#
_symmetry.space_group_name_H-M   'P 1'
#
loop_
_entity.id
_entity.type
_entity.pdbx_description
1 polymer ?
#
loop_
_entity_poly.entity_id
_entity_poly.type
_entity_poly.pdbx_seq_one_letter_code
_entity_poly.pdbx_strand_id
1 'polypeptide(L)'
;PVDCFYQTNDGIVLHNKDLCIGCGYCFYACPFGAPQYPSTGNFGGRGKMDKCTFCAGGPETDHSKAELEKYGRNRIAEGKLPLCAEMCATKALLAGDGDMVSTIYRERVMARGFGSGAAGWGQAYREQERMRERKGPGAKE
;
A
#
# COMPACT_ATOMS: atom_id res chain seq x y z
N PRO A 1 5.47 -7.36 22.73
CA PRO A 1 5.73 -8.26 23.89
C PRO A 1 4.86 -9.52 23.91
N VAL A 2 3.61 -9.45 23.45
CA VAL A 2 2.61 -10.55 23.52
C VAL A 2 2.37 -11.24 22.17
N ASP A 3 3.33 -11.13 21.25
CA ASP A 3 3.30 -11.71 19.90
C ASP A 3 1.93 -11.68 19.19
N CYS A 4 1.32 -10.50 19.13
CA CYS A 4 -0.04 -10.34 18.61
C CYS A 4 -0.12 -10.13 17.09
N PHE A 5 1.01 -10.11 16.38
CA PHE A 5 1.03 -9.91 14.92
C PHE A 5 1.37 -11.22 14.20
N TYR A 6 0.74 -11.43 13.06
CA TYR A 6 1.05 -12.54 12.18
C TYR A 6 0.83 -12.12 10.73
N GLN A 7 1.37 -12.88 9.78
CA GLN A 7 1.21 -12.64 8.35
C GLN A 7 0.32 -13.72 7.74
N THR A 8 -0.58 -13.33 6.85
CA THR A 8 -1.36 -14.27 6.04
C THR A 8 -0.55 -14.74 4.83
N ASN A 9 -1.05 -15.77 4.14
CA ASN A 9 -0.45 -16.27 2.90
C ASN A 9 -0.40 -15.21 1.79
N ASP A 10 -1.34 -14.25 1.80
CA ASP A 10 -1.39 -13.13 0.87
C ASP A 10 -0.42 -11.98 1.25
N GLY A 11 0.40 -12.17 2.29
CA GLY A 11 1.36 -11.17 2.77
C GLY A 11 0.72 -10.05 3.62
N ILE A 12 -0.55 -10.18 4.00
CA ILE A 12 -1.24 -9.19 4.83
C ILE A 12 -0.81 -9.39 6.28
N VAL A 13 -0.23 -8.35 6.89
CA VAL A 13 0.06 -8.35 8.33
C VAL A 13 -1.25 -8.13 9.07
N LEU A 14 -1.67 -9.06 9.92
CA LEU A 14 -2.85 -8.95 10.77
C LEU A 14 -2.47 -8.83 12.24
N HIS A 15 -3.42 -8.36 13.05
CA HIS A 15 -3.23 -8.17 14.49
C HIS A 15 -4.33 -8.91 15.24
N ASN A 16 -3.97 -9.73 16.23
CA ASN A 16 -4.92 -10.41 17.10
C ASN A 16 -5.38 -9.44 18.21
N LYS A 17 -6.66 -9.06 18.18
CA LYS A 17 -7.25 -8.13 19.15
C LYS A 17 -7.39 -8.73 20.54
N ASP A 18 -7.41 -10.05 20.70
CA ASP A 18 -7.52 -10.69 22.01
C ASP A 18 -6.19 -10.77 22.74
N LEU A 19 -5.10 -10.93 21.99
CA LEU A 19 -3.74 -10.86 22.54
C LEU A 19 -3.26 -9.42 22.75
N CYS A 20 -3.85 -8.44 22.04
CA CYS A 20 -3.42 -7.04 22.12
C CYS A 20 -3.69 -6.41 23.49
N ILE A 21 -2.62 -6.17 24.26
CA ILE A 21 -2.68 -5.50 25.57
C ILE A 21 -2.59 -3.96 25.51
N GLY A 22 -2.58 -3.37 24.31
CA GLY A 22 -2.56 -1.90 24.17
C GLY A 22 -1.25 -1.21 24.61
N CYS A 23 -0.12 -1.93 24.65
CA CYS A 23 1.15 -1.42 25.18
C CYS A 23 1.75 -0.22 24.42
N GLY A 24 1.39 0.00 23.15
CA GLY A 24 1.90 1.14 22.36
C GLY A 24 3.22 0.89 21.63
N TYR A 25 3.95 -0.20 21.90
CA TYR A 25 5.27 -0.41 21.27
C TYR A 25 5.23 -0.52 19.75
N CYS A 26 4.14 -1.06 19.19
CA CYS A 26 3.99 -1.12 17.73
C CYS A 26 3.89 0.26 17.07
N PHE A 27 3.33 1.26 17.75
CA PHE A 27 3.25 2.62 17.24
C PHE A 27 4.64 3.25 17.14
N TYR A 28 5.44 3.10 18.20
CA TYR A 28 6.84 3.58 18.19
C TYR A 28 7.73 2.81 17.21
N ALA A 29 7.48 1.52 17.00
CA ALA A 29 8.27 0.70 16.08
C ALA A 29 7.93 0.96 14.59
N CYS A 30 6.72 1.40 14.28
CA CYS A 30 6.29 1.59 12.90
C CYS A 30 6.71 2.97 12.38
N PRO A 31 7.59 3.06 11.34
CA PRO A 31 8.05 4.36 10.82
C PRO A 31 6.93 5.15 10.13
N PHE A 32 5.85 4.48 9.73
CA PHE A 32 4.72 5.09 9.03
C PHE A 32 3.61 5.58 9.97
N GLY A 33 3.70 5.31 11.28
CA GLY A 33 2.63 5.64 12.23
C GLY A 33 1.30 4.95 11.93
N ALA A 34 1.32 3.80 11.23
CA ALA A 34 0.11 3.09 10.81
C ALA A 34 -0.76 2.56 11.98
N PRO A 35 -0.19 2.11 13.12
CA PRO A 35 -0.98 1.69 14.28
C PRO A 35 -1.72 2.86 14.92
N GLN A 36 -3.03 2.71 15.13
CA GLN A 36 -3.92 3.70 15.72
C GLN A 36 -4.63 3.12 16.94
N TYR A 37 -5.08 3.99 17.85
CA TYR A 37 -5.65 3.60 19.13
C TYR A 37 -6.98 4.34 19.36
N PRO A 38 -8.04 3.65 19.81
CA PRO A 38 -9.37 4.24 19.93
C PRO A 38 -9.51 5.24 21.08
N SER A 39 -8.61 5.22 22.09
CA SER A 39 -8.66 6.14 23.22
C SER A 39 -7.27 6.55 23.70
N THR A 40 -7.09 7.83 23.99
CA THR A 40 -5.90 8.42 24.60
C THR A 40 -6.18 8.74 26.07
N GLY A 41 -6.22 7.72 26.94
CA GLY A 41 -6.32 7.93 28.38
C GLY A 41 -4.95 8.19 29.01
N ASN A 42 -4.84 9.20 29.89
CA ASN A 42 -3.62 9.50 30.66
C ASN A 42 -3.22 8.39 31.65
N PHE A 43 -4.18 7.57 32.11
CA PHE A 43 -3.98 6.54 33.15
C PHE A 43 -4.69 5.21 32.86
N GLY A 44 -5.28 5.05 31.67
CA GLY A 44 -5.96 3.82 31.23
C GLY A 44 -5.35 3.36 29.92
N GLY A 45 -5.25 2.04 29.70
CA GLY A 45 -4.64 1.48 28.49
C GLY A 45 -5.21 2.14 27.23
N ARG A 46 -4.37 2.35 26.21
CA ARG A 46 -4.71 3.02 24.93
C ARG A 46 -5.86 2.36 24.14
N GLY A 47 -6.47 1.31 24.70
CA GLY A 47 -7.34 0.39 24.02
C GLY A 47 -6.55 -0.63 23.19
N LYS A 48 -7.32 -1.52 22.55
CA LYS A 48 -6.77 -2.44 21.56
C LYS A 48 -6.39 -1.61 20.32
N MET A 49 -5.16 -1.81 19.86
CA MET A 49 -4.64 -1.15 18.66
C MET A 49 -5.43 -1.61 17.43
N ASP A 50 -5.61 -0.72 16.45
CA ASP A 50 -6.10 -1.06 15.13
C ASP A 50 -5.21 -0.45 14.03
N LYS A 51 -5.25 -1.01 12.83
CA LYS A 51 -4.52 -0.51 11.67
C LYS A 51 -5.21 -0.96 10.39
N CYS A 52 -4.79 -0.44 9.24
CA CYS A 52 -5.21 -0.99 7.96
C CYS A 52 -4.91 -2.51 7.90
N THR A 53 -5.94 -3.32 7.74
CA THR A 53 -5.87 -4.78 7.54
C THR A 53 -6.07 -5.17 6.08
N PHE A 54 -5.99 -4.21 5.15
CA PHE A 54 -6.32 -4.42 3.74
C PHE A 54 -7.76 -4.95 3.54
N CYS A 55 -8.67 -4.58 4.44
CA CYS A 55 -10.03 -5.11 4.54
C CYS A 55 -10.10 -6.64 4.70
N ALA A 56 -9.02 -7.27 5.20
CA ALA A 56 -9.07 -8.63 5.72
C ALA A 56 -9.51 -8.62 7.18
N GLY A 57 -9.96 -9.78 7.67
CA GLY A 57 -10.41 -9.97 9.03
C GLY A 57 -9.28 -10.26 10.01
N GLY A 58 -9.48 -11.30 10.82
CA GLY A 58 -8.59 -11.67 11.92
C GLY A 58 -8.42 -13.17 12.05
N PRO A 59 -8.02 -13.65 13.24
CA PRO A 59 -7.77 -15.08 13.47
C PRO A 59 -9.07 -15.89 13.65
N GLU A 60 -10.21 -15.21 13.73
CA GLU A 60 -11.53 -15.82 13.82
C GLU A 60 -11.93 -16.47 12.49
N THR A 61 -12.92 -17.34 12.50
CA THR A 61 -13.47 -17.91 11.26
C THR A 61 -14.06 -16.81 10.37
N ASP A 62 -13.76 -16.85 9.08
CA ASP A 62 -14.26 -15.91 8.08
C ASP A 62 -15.79 -15.83 8.11
N HIS A 63 -16.32 -14.62 7.98
CA HIS A 63 -17.74 -14.27 7.99
C HIS A 63 -18.48 -14.56 9.31
N SER A 64 -17.74 -14.79 10.40
CA SER A 64 -18.35 -14.92 11.72
C SER A 64 -18.79 -13.59 12.31
N LYS A 65 -19.73 -13.65 13.25
CA LYS A 65 -20.17 -12.47 14.02
C LYS A 65 -19.00 -11.87 14.82
N ALA A 66 -18.15 -12.72 15.40
CA ALA A 66 -17.00 -12.29 16.19
C ALA A 66 -15.96 -11.55 15.34
N GLU A 67 -15.68 -12.04 14.13
CA GLU A 67 -14.82 -11.35 13.17
C GLU A 67 -15.40 -9.98 12.80
N LEU A 68 -16.69 -9.93 12.45
CA LEU A 68 -17.37 -8.70 12.04
C LEU A 68 -17.34 -7.63 13.14
N GLU A 69 -17.55 -8.02 14.39
CA GLU A 69 -17.49 -7.10 15.53
C GLU A 69 -16.07 -6.59 15.80
N LYS A 70 -15.05 -7.44 15.63
CA LYS A 70 -13.66 -7.08 15.93
C LYS A 70 -12.99 -6.31 14.79
N TYR A 71 -13.16 -6.72 13.54
CA TYR A 71 -12.38 -6.25 12.39
C TYR A 71 -13.23 -5.62 11.28
N GLY A 72 -14.57 -5.70 11.38
CA GLY A 72 -15.46 -5.30 10.31
C GLY A 72 -15.58 -6.37 9.23
N ARG A 73 -16.06 -5.97 8.05
CA ARG A 73 -16.31 -6.90 6.95
C ARG A 73 -15.01 -7.32 6.27
N ASN A 74 -14.75 -8.62 6.27
CA ASN A 74 -13.63 -9.22 5.54
C ASN A 74 -13.97 -9.30 4.04
N ARG A 75 -13.45 -8.33 3.26
CA ARG A 75 -13.65 -8.26 1.80
C ARG A 75 -12.71 -9.17 1.03
N ILE A 76 -11.54 -9.48 1.60
CA ILE A 76 -10.56 -10.36 0.97
C ILE A 76 -11.10 -11.79 0.91
N ALA A 77 -11.74 -12.27 1.99
CA ALA A 77 -12.45 -13.55 1.99
C ALA A 77 -13.65 -13.58 1.00
N GLU A 78 -14.29 -12.44 0.75
CA GLU A 78 -15.34 -12.31 -0.29
C GLU A 78 -14.77 -12.30 -1.73
N GLY A 79 -13.45 -12.34 -1.92
CA GLY A 79 -12.79 -12.20 -3.22
C GLY A 79 -12.89 -10.80 -3.82
N LYS A 80 -13.16 -9.78 -3.00
CA LYS A 80 -13.29 -8.39 -3.42
C LYS A 80 -12.03 -7.59 -3.11
N LEU A 81 -11.88 -6.46 -3.79
CA LEU A 81 -10.82 -5.51 -3.49
C LEU A 81 -11.09 -4.79 -2.15
N PRO A 82 -10.04 -4.28 -1.48
CA PRO A 82 -10.22 -3.43 -0.31
C PRO A 82 -11.04 -2.19 -0.66
N LEU A 83 -11.88 -1.76 0.29
CA LEU A 83 -12.88 -0.73 0.05
C LEU A 83 -12.28 0.59 -0.44
N CYS A 84 -11.11 0.97 0.09
CA CYS A 84 -10.42 2.19 -0.31
C CYS A 84 -9.95 2.17 -1.77
N ALA A 85 -9.56 1.01 -2.30
CA ALA A 85 -9.16 0.88 -3.70
C ALA A 85 -10.37 0.78 -4.64
N GLU A 86 -11.41 0.06 -4.23
CA GLU A 86 -12.61 -0.13 -5.03
C GLU A 86 -13.45 1.15 -5.17
N MET A 87 -13.58 1.92 -4.09
CA MET A 87 -14.37 3.15 -4.08
C MET A 87 -13.61 4.37 -4.64
N CYS A 88 -12.32 4.24 -4.95
CA CYS A 88 -11.50 5.36 -5.41
C CYS A 88 -11.89 5.77 -6.83
N ALA A 89 -12.72 6.83 -6.95
CA ALA A 89 -13.20 7.33 -8.25
C ALA A 89 -12.07 7.69 -9.23
N THR A 90 -10.95 8.22 -8.73
CA THR A 90 -9.79 8.61 -9.54
C THR A 90 -8.82 7.48 -9.82
N LYS A 91 -9.04 6.27 -9.27
CA LYS A 91 -8.13 5.13 -9.34
C LYS A 91 -6.72 5.45 -8.86
N ALA A 92 -6.60 6.33 -7.86
CA ALA A 92 -5.32 6.66 -7.21
C ALA A 92 -4.81 5.49 -6.35
N LEU A 93 -5.71 4.79 -5.69
CA LEU A 93 -5.42 3.55 -4.97
C LEU A 93 -5.66 2.35 -5.89
N LEU A 94 -4.68 1.45 -5.97
CA LEU A 94 -4.76 0.17 -6.65
C LEU A 94 -4.44 -0.93 -5.64
N ALA A 95 -5.16 -2.04 -5.75
CA ALA A 95 -4.99 -3.20 -4.89
C ALA A 95 -5.02 -4.46 -5.76
N GLY A 96 -4.17 -5.42 -5.42
CA GLY A 96 -3.98 -6.66 -6.16
C GLY A 96 -2.58 -7.19 -5.94
N ASP A 97 -2.23 -8.24 -6.69
CA ASP A 97 -0.89 -8.80 -6.70
C ASP A 97 0.16 -7.74 -7.10
N GLY A 98 1.34 -7.83 -6.49
CA GLY A 98 2.44 -6.89 -6.70
C GLY A 98 2.86 -6.76 -8.17
N ASP A 99 2.89 -7.87 -8.91
CA ASP A 99 3.31 -7.88 -10.31
C ASP A 99 2.27 -7.22 -11.21
N MET A 100 0.98 -7.45 -10.93
CA MET A 100 -0.12 -6.82 -11.65
C MET A 100 -0.15 -5.31 -11.41
N VAL A 101 -0.05 -4.88 -10.14
CA VAL A 101 -0.06 -3.45 -9.79
C VAL A 101 1.17 -2.73 -10.37
N SER A 102 2.33 -3.37 -10.35
CA SER A 102 3.57 -2.86 -10.96
C SER A 102 3.44 -2.70 -12.48
N THR A 103 2.75 -3.63 -13.15
CA THR A 103 2.48 -3.54 -14.59
C THR A 103 1.55 -2.36 -14.92
N ILE A 104 0.43 -2.24 -14.20
CA ILE A 104 -0.51 -1.11 -14.35
C ILE A 104 0.20 0.23 -14.09
N TYR A 105 1.06 0.28 -13.07
CA TYR A 105 1.85 1.48 -12.77
C TYR A 105 2.78 1.85 -13.93
N ARG A 106 3.53 0.87 -14.46
CA ARG A 106 4.42 1.08 -15.62
C ARG A 106 3.65 1.57 -16.84
N GLU A 107 2.53 0.96 -17.18
CA GLU A 107 1.67 1.40 -18.28
C GLU A 107 1.19 2.85 -18.10
N ARG A 108 0.76 3.22 -16.88
CA ARG A 108 0.33 4.59 -16.57
C ARG A 108 1.47 5.59 -16.70
N VAL A 109 2.67 5.25 -16.26
CA VAL A 109 3.86 6.12 -16.39
C VAL A 109 4.19 6.33 -17.87
N MET A 110 4.18 5.26 -18.67
CA MET A 110 4.43 5.33 -20.11
C MET A 110 3.36 6.15 -20.85
N ALA A 111 2.08 5.91 -20.55
CA ALA A 111 0.97 6.63 -21.18
C ALA A 111 0.97 8.14 -20.84
N ARG A 112 1.40 8.50 -19.62
CA ARG A 112 1.58 9.91 -19.22
C ARG A 112 2.81 10.57 -19.85
N GLY A 113 3.71 9.79 -20.46
CA GLY A 113 4.97 10.30 -21.02
C GLY A 113 5.96 10.81 -19.97
N PHE A 114 5.81 10.40 -18.70
CA PHE A 114 6.64 10.89 -17.60
C PHE A 114 7.93 10.06 -17.50
N GLY A 115 8.92 10.37 -18.33
CA GLY A 115 10.27 9.81 -18.20
C GLY A 115 10.93 10.27 -16.90
N SER A 116 11.50 9.33 -16.13
CA SER A 116 12.48 9.46 -15.04
C SER A 116 12.40 10.66 -14.06
N GLY A 117 11.28 11.36 -13.95
CA GLY A 117 11.00 12.23 -12.82
C GLY A 117 11.64 13.62 -12.81
N ALA A 118 12.16 14.15 -13.93
CA ALA A 118 12.45 15.57 -13.96
C ALA A 118 11.87 16.28 -15.19
N ALA A 119 11.25 17.43 -14.93
CA ALA A 119 10.80 18.35 -15.95
C ALA A 119 11.99 18.68 -16.88
N GLY A 120 11.82 18.50 -18.18
CA GLY A 120 12.85 18.80 -19.17
C GLY A 120 13.75 17.65 -19.59
N TRP A 121 13.64 16.41 -19.07
CA TRP A 121 14.47 15.28 -19.55
C TRP A 121 14.24 14.95 -21.01
N GLY A 122 12.98 14.96 -21.44
CA GLY A 122 12.62 14.82 -22.85
C GLY A 122 13.06 16.02 -23.70
N GLN A 123 13.52 17.14 -23.13
CA GLN A 123 14.10 18.26 -23.86
C GLN A 123 15.64 18.21 -23.82
N ALA A 124 16.21 17.77 -22.70
CA ALA A 124 17.65 17.62 -22.47
C ALA A 124 18.29 16.51 -23.32
N TYR A 125 17.58 15.39 -23.56
CA TYR A 125 18.15 14.26 -24.30
C TYR A 125 17.63 14.13 -25.75
N ARG A 126 16.62 14.92 -26.15
CA ARG A 126 16.16 14.98 -27.56
C ARG A 126 17.13 15.72 -28.50
N GLU A 127 18.18 16.32 -27.96
CA GLU A 127 19.18 17.03 -28.75
C GLU A 127 20.31 16.11 -29.23
N GLN A 128 20.57 14.99 -28.53
CA GLN A 128 21.62 14.05 -28.91
C GLN A 128 21.24 13.18 -30.14
N GLU A 129 19.98 12.76 -30.26
CA GLU A 129 19.53 12.04 -31.46
C GLU A 129 19.47 12.96 -32.68
N ARG A 130 19.02 14.22 -32.52
CA ARG A 130 19.04 15.22 -33.60
C ARG A 130 20.45 15.66 -34.00
N MET A 131 21.41 15.71 -33.09
CA MET A 131 22.81 16.00 -33.44
C MET A 131 23.50 14.80 -34.11
N ARG A 132 23.15 13.57 -33.74
CA ARG A 132 23.68 12.33 -34.35
C ARG A 132 23.08 12.07 -35.73
N GLU A 133 21.81 12.41 -35.95
CA GLU A 133 21.16 12.37 -37.27
C GLU A 133 21.61 13.52 -38.19
N ARG A 134 21.93 14.70 -37.64
CA ARG A 134 22.45 15.84 -38.43
C ARG A 134 23.90 15.66 -38.88
N LYS A 135 24.68 14.83 -38.17
CA LYS A 135 26.02 14.41 -38.59
C LYS A 135 25.96 13.00 -39.16
N GLY A 136 25.35 12.86 -40.34
CA GLY A 136 25.50 11.66 -41.15
C GLY A 136 26.99 11.34 -41.41
N PRO A 137 27.31 10.08 -41.76
CA PRO A 137 28.69 9.63 -41.95
C PRO A 137 29.27 10.24 -43.24
N GLY A 138 29.84 11.45 -43.16
CA GLY A 138 30.47 12.06 -44.34
C GLY A 138 30.72 13.56 -44.35
N ALA A 139 31.24 14.15 -43.28
CA ALA A 139 31.83 15.50 -43.35
C ALA A 139 33.31 15.43 -42.95
N LYS A 140 34.18 15.51 -43.97
CA LYS A 140 35.63 15.63 -43.86
C LYS A 140 36.00 17.00 -43.28
N GLU A 141 37.08 16.95 -42.49
CA GLU A 141 37.96 18.01 -41.94
C GLU A 141 37.32 19.30 -41.38
#